data_AF-U2ZLW9-F1
#
_entry.id   AF-U2ZLW9-F1
#
_cell.length_a   1.000
_cell.length_b   1.000
_cell.length_c   1.000
_cell.angle_alpha   90.00
_cell.angle_beta   90.00
_cell.angle_gamma   90.00
#
_symmetry.space_group_name_H-M   'P 1'
#
loop_
_entity.id
_entity.type
_entity.pdbx_description
1 polymer ?
#
loop_
_entity_poly.entity_id
_entity_poly.type
_entity_poly.pdbx_seq_one_letter_code
_entity_poly.pdbx_strand_id
1 'polypeptide(L)'
;MISQPDIIRPESRIVVQFSCGAASAVAGKLALAQYGATHDVQFINAFLANEHIDNRRFLADCQTWLNRQITAEGWTPAHDDLYCAAELPRAAAAYILNGANDEAPAIWPFASKWWKPRDARSNYVRAGALILAEVERLDRAAAASQEQQP
;
A
#
# COMPACT_ATOMS: atom_id res chain seq x y z
N MET A 1 -32.61 -14.94 28.21
CA MET A 1 -31.22 -14.47 27.99
C MET A 1 -30.97 -14.51 26.51
N ILE A 2 -31.04 -13.35 25.84
CA ILE A 2 -30.77 -13.21 24.40
C ILE A 2 -29.29 -12.84 24.30
N SER A 3 -28.45 -13.73 23.77
CA SER A 3 -27.06 -13.42 23.44
C SER A 3 -27.05 -12.24 22.48
N GLN A 4 -26.41 -11.14 22.90
CA GLN A 4 -26.11 -10.03 22.00
C GLN A 4 -25.17 -10.53 20.89
N PRO A 5 -25.39 -10.14 19.62
CA PRO A 5 -24.48 -10.47 18.53
C PRO A 5 -23.12 -9.83 18.79
N ASP A 6 -22.06 -10.60 18.56
CA ASP A 6 -20.66 -10.27 18.84
C ASP A 6 -20.28 -8.84 18.42
N ILE A 7 -20.22 -7.94 19.41
CA ILE A 7 -19.66 -6.60 19.23
C ILE A 7 -18.15 -6.79 19.12
N ILE A 8 -17.65 -6.90 17.88
CA ILE A 8 -16.21 -6.89 17.60
C ILE A 8 -15.66 -5.54 18.05
N ARG A 9 -14.83 -5.54 19.10
CA ARG A 9 -14.19 -4.33 19.62
C ARG A 9 -13.06 -3.91 18.66
N PRO A 10 -12.89 -2.60 18.35
CA PRO A 10 -11.83 -2.11 17.47
C PRO A 10 -10.40 -2.47 17.94
N GLU A 11 -10.25 -2.77 19.23
CA GLU A 11 -9.01 -3.26 19.87
C GLU A 11 -8.62 -4.70 19.48
N SER A 12 -9.46 -5.43 18.71
CA SER A 12 -9.29 -6.84 18.37
C SER A 12 -9.14 -7.05 16.86
N ARG A 13 -8.39 -6.18 16.17
CA ARG A 13 -8.08 -6.30 14.74
C ARG A 13 -6.69 -6.88 14.52
N ILE A 14 -6.59 -7.86 13.65
CA ILE A 14 -5.32 -8.41 13.16
C ILE A 14 -5.21 -8.10 11.67
N VAL A 15 -4.12 -7.46 11.27
CA VAL A 15 -3.85 -7.15 9.85
C VAL A 15 -2.78 -8.10 9.33
N VAL A 16 -3.11 -8.83 8.27
CA VAL A 16 -2.20 -9.65 7.50
C VAL A 16 -1.78 -8.87 6.26
N GLN A 17 -0.50 -8.49 6.20
CA GLN A 17 0.08 -7.96 4.97
C GLN A 17 0.17 -9.10 3.95
N PHE A 18 -0.46 -8.92 2.81
CA PHE A 18 -0.56 -9.92 1.76
C PHE A 18 0.17 -9.44 0.51
N SER A 19 1.32 -10.03 0.21
CA SER A 19 2.19 -9.60 -0.90
C SER A 19 1.98 -10.41 -2.18
N CYS A 20 0.83 -11.07 -2.35
CA CYS A 20 0.57 -12.02 -3.44
C CYS A 20 1.59 -13.16 -3.53
N GLY A 21 2.23 -13.54 -2.42
CA GLY A 21 3.16 -14.66 -2.34
C GLY A 21 2.61 -15.84 -1.53
N ALA A 22 3.03 -17.07 -1.85
CA ALA A 22 2.58 -18.28 -1.16
C ALA A 22 2.78 -18.23 0.37
N ALA A 23 3.91 -17.66 0.84
CA ALA A 23 4.17 -17.50 2.26
C ALA A 23 3.12 -16.62 2.96
N SER A 24 2.76 -15.48 2.36
CA SER A 24 1.74 -14.59 2.90
C SER A 24 0.33 -15.21 2.89
N ALA A 25 0.03 -16.05 1.90
CA ALA A 25 -1.23 -16.80 1.84
C ALA A 25 -1.34 -17.81 2.99
N VAL A 26 -0.29 -18.61 3.22
CA VAL A 26 -0.26 -19.59 4.32
C VAL A 26 -0.30 -18.89 5.68
N ALA A 27 0.48 -17.83 5.87
CA ALA A 27 0.48 -17.04 7.11
C ALA A 27 -0.92 -16.50 7.42
N GLY A 28 -1.61 -15.97 6.41
CA GLY A 28 -2.98 -15.49 6.57
C GLY A 28 -3.99 -16.61 6.88
N LYS A 29 -3.83 -17.80 6.29
CA LYS A 29 -4.66 -18.96 6.62
C LYS A 29 -4.49 -19.37 8.08
N LEU A 30 -3.24 -19.40 8.57
CA LEU A 30 -2.93 -19.69 9.97
C LEU A 30 -3.50 -18.63 10.90
N ALA A 31 -3.40 -17.34 10.54
CA ALA A 31 -3.99 -16.25 11.31
C ALA A 31 -5.52 -16.39 11.41
N LEU A 32 -6.19 -16.74 10.31
CA LEU A 32 -7.64 -17.02 10.33
C LEU A 32 -7.99 -18.22 11.21
N ALA A 33 -7.23 -19.32 11.11
CA ALA A 33 -7.48 -20.50 11.91
C ALA A 33 -7.30 -20.24 13.41
N GLN A 34 -6.27 -19.49 13.78
CA GLN A 34 -5.93 -19.20 15.17
C GLN A 34 -6.82 -18.12 15.79
N TYR A 35 -7.15 -17.08 15.03
CA TYR A 35 -7.75 -15.85 15.57
C TYR A 35 -9.10 -15.48 14.96
N GLY A 36 -9.53 -16.11 13.87
CA GLY A 36 -10.73 -15.70 13.12
C GLY A 36 -12.06 -15.82 13.89
N ALA A 37 -12.07 -16.54 15.02
CA ALA A 37 -13.23 -16.62 15.91
C ALA A 37 -13.27 -15.51 16.97
N THR A 38 -12.14 -14.85 17.24
CA THR A 38 -11.99 -13.89 18.34
C THR A 38 -11.57 -12.49 17.87
N HIS A 39 -11.03 -12.38 16.65
CA HIS A 39 -10.50 -11.15 16.07
C HIS A 39 -11.01 -10.97 14.64
N ASP A 40 -11.12 -9.70 14.25
CA ASP A 40 -11.30 -9.31 12.86
C ASP A 40 -9.96 -9.40 12.13
N VAL A 41 -9.75 -10.49 11.39
CA VAL A 41 -8.54 -10.74 10.60
C VAL A 41 -8.74 -10.16 9.20
N GLN A 42 -8.07 -9.04 8.92
CA GLN A 42 -8.13 -8.33 7.66
C GLN A 42 -6.87 -8.57 6.83
N PHE A 43 -7.04 -8.71 5.52
CA PHE A 43 -5.96 -8.94 4.58
C PHE A 43 -5.75 -7.69 3.74
N ILE A 44 -4.53 -7.17 3.76
CA ILE A 44 -4.18 -5.92 3.11
C ILE A 44 -3.04 -6.17 2.13
N ASN A 45 -3.30 -5.94 0.84
CA ASN A 45 -2.30 -5.99 -0.22
C ASN A 45 -1.84 -4.58 -0.56
N ALA A 46 -0.54 -4.31 -0.50
CA ALA A 46 0.01 -3.09 -1.07
C ALA A 46 0.11 -3.30 -2.58
N PHE A 47 -0.84 -2.76 -3.34
CA PHE A 47 -0.85 -2.92 -4.79
C PHE A 47 0.32 -2.13 -5.40
N LEU A 48 1.09 -2.79 -6.27
CA LEU A 48 2.14 -2.16 -7.06
C LEU A 48 1.80 -2.34 -8.54
N ALA A 49 1.84 -1.26 -9.32
CA ALA A 49 1.48 -1.27 -10.73
C ALA A 49 2.38 -2.18 -11.59
N ASN A 50 3.65 -2.31 -11.21
CA ASN A 50 4.65 -3.11 -11.92
C ASN A 50 4.73 -4.59 -11.45
N GLU A 51 3.78 -5.06 -10.65
CA GLU A 51 3.72 -6.47 -10.31
C GLU A 51 3.30 -7.34 -11.50
N HIS A 52 3.75 -8.59 -11.50
CA HIS A 52 3.40 -9.56 -12.53
C HIS A 52 1.88 -9.74 -12.58
N ILE A 53 1.30 -9.82 -13.78
CA ILE A 53 -0.15 -9.97 -13.97
C ILE A 53 -0.75 -11.16 -13.21
N ASP A 54 0.03 -12.24 -13.04
CA ASP A 54 -0.40 -13.42 -12.29
C ASP A 54 -0.59 -13.15 -10.79
N ASN A 55 0.01 -12.10 -10.22
CA ASN A 55 -0.26 -11.72 -8.83
C ASN A 55 -1.74 -11.40 -8.61
N ARG A 56 -2.42 -10.83 -9.62
CA ARG A 56 -3.86 -10.53 -9.55
C ARG A 56 -4.71 -11.79 -9.61
N ARG A 57 -4.32 -12.76 -10.44
CA ARG A 57 -4.96 -14.09 -10.49
C ARG A 57 -4.78 -14.82 -9.16
N PHE A 58 -3.55 -14.86 -8.66
CA PHE A 58 -3.22 -15.49 -7.38
C PHE A 58 -3.93 -14.82 -6.19
N LEU A 59 -4.07 -13.49 -6.20
CA LEU A 59 -4.85 -12.75 -5.21
C LEU A 59 -6.32 -13.20 -5.21
N ALA A 60 -6.95 -13.30 -6.38
CA ALA A 60 -8.34 -13.74 -6.52
C ALA A 60 -8.53 -15.20 -6.06
N ASP A 61 -7.59 -16.09 -6.42
CA ASP A 61 -7.59 -17.47 -5.95
C ASP A 61 -7.46 -17.53 -4.43
N CYS A 62 -6.60 -16.70 -3.83
CA CYS A 62 -6.45 -16.60 -2.39
C CYS A 62 -7.69 -16.05 -1.69
N GLN A 63 -8.36 -15.03 -2.24
CA GLN A 63 -9.63 -14.54 -1.70
C GLN A 63 -10.68 -15.66 -1.58
N THR A 64 -10.76 -16.48 -2.63
CA THR A 64 -11.63 -17.66 -2.67
C THR A 64 -11.21 -18.69 -1.62
N TRP A 65 -9.93 -19.04 -1.57
CA TRP A 65 -9.40 -20.06 -0.65
C TRP A 65 -9.47 -19.67 0.83
N LEU A 66 -9.32 -18.38 1.13
CA LEU A 66 -9.41 -17.81 2.47
C LEU A 66 -10.86 -17.52 2.89
N ASN A 67 -11.78 -17.46 1.92
CA ASN A 67 -13.14 -16.93 2.09
C ASN A 67 -13.13 -15.55 2.76
N ARG A 68 -12.24 -14.67 2.28
CA ARG A 68 -12.02 -13.31 2.79
C ARG A 68 -11.67 -12.39 1.63
N GLN A 69 -12.12 -11.14 1.72
CA GLN A 69 -11.68 -10.09 0.81
C GLN A 69 -10.26 -9.66 1.18
N ILE A 70 -9.42 -9.44 0.17
CA ILE A 70 -8.09 -8.85 0.32
C ILE A 70 -8.22 -7.42 -0.19
N THR A 71 -8.12 -6.45 0.71
CA THR A 71 -8.23 -5.03 0.37
C THR A 71 -6.88 -4.56 -0.16
N ALA A 72 -6.88 -3.93 -1.33
CA ALA A 72 -5.69 -3.22 -1.81
C ALA A 72 -5.56 -1.88 -1.04
N GLU A 73 -4.38 -1.58 -0.48
CA GLU A 73 -4.08 -0.23 0.02
C GLU A 73 -4.19 0.75 -1.15
N GLY A 74 -4.95 1.83 -0.95
CA GLY A 74 -5.44 2.75 -1.98
C GLY A 74 -4.40 3.66 -2.64
N TRP A 75 -3.12 3.27 -2.66
CA TRP A 75 -2.09 3.96 -3.43
C TRP A 75 -2.10 3.38 -4.84
N THR A 76 -3.06 3.85 -5.64
CA THR A 76 -3.18 3.46 -7.04
C THR A 76 -2.42 4.43 -7.93
N PRO A 77 -1.98 4.01 -9.14
CA PRO A 77 -1.46 4.94 -10.14
C PRO A 77 -2.42 6.13 -10.40
N ALA A 78 -3.73 5.87 -10.38
CA ALA A 78 -4.75 6.91 -10.52
C ALA A 78 -4.79 7.90 -9.34
N HIS A 79 -4.36 7.48 -8.14
CA HIS A 79 -4.20 8.39 -7.01
C HIS A 79 -3.00 9.32 -7.22
N ASP A 80 -1.89 8.80 -7.75
CA ASP A 80 -0.72 9.60 -8.07
C ASP A 80 -1.03 10.67 -9.12
N ASP A 81 -1.93 10.37 -10.07
CA ASP A 81 -2.39 11.31 -11.09
C ASP A 81 -3.12 12.55 -10.50
N LEU A 82 -3.55 12.51 -9.23
CA LEU A 82 -4.13 13.65 -8.53
C LEU A 82 -3.07 14.67 -8.06
N TYR A 83 -1.79 14.31 -8.06
CA TYR A 83 -0.70 15.19 -7.67
C TYR A 83 -0.31 16.14 -8.81
N CYS A 84 -0.24 17.43 -8.52
CA CYS A 84 0.01 18.49 -9.50
C CYS A 84 1.07 19.52 -9.08
N ALA A 85 1.58 19.43 -7.85
CA ALA A 85 2.52 20.37 -7.25
C ALA A 85 3.87 19.71 -6.88
N ALA A 86 4.29 18.73 -7.69
CA ALA A 86 5.53 17.96 -7.51
C ALA A 86 5.63 17.25 -6.14
N GLU A 87 4.50 16.77 -5.61
CA GLU A 87 4.44 16.08 -4.33
C GLU A 87 5.34 14.84 -4.30
N LEU A 88 5.30 13.99 -5.34
CA LEU A 88 6.14 12.79 -5.40
C LEU A 88 7.65 13.12 -5.44
N PRO A 89 8.16 14.02 -6.31
CA PRO A 89 9.54 14.50 -6.26
C PRO A 89 9.96 15.13 -4.92
N ARG A 90 9.09 15.95 -4.32
CA ARG A 90 9.36 16.59 -3.02
C ARG A 90 9.47 15.57 -1.90
N ALA A 91 8.61 14.55 -1.90
CA ALA A 91 8.69 13.44 -0.95
C ALA A 91 9.97 12.62 -1.15
N ALA A 92 10.41 12.39 -2.39
CA ALA A 92 11.67 11.72 -2.68
C ALA A 92 12.87 12.54 -2.16
N ALA A 93 12.89 13.85 -2.45
CA ALA A 93 13.91 14.77 -1.96
C ALA A 93 13.96 14.81 -0.42
N ALA A 94 12.81 14.73 0.25
CA ALA A 94 12.75 14.64 1.70
C ALA A 94 13.54 13.44 2.24
N TYR A 95 13.32 12.24 1.67
CA TYR A 95 14.05 11.02 2.05
C TYR A 95 15.54 11.08 1.74
N ILE A 96 15.94 11.76 0.66
CA ILE A 96 17.35 11.91 0.29
C ILE A 96 18.07 12.87 1.24
N LEU A 97 17.47 14.02 1.55
CA LEU A 97 18.16 15.14 2.20
C LEU A 97 18.14 15.11 3.73
N ASN A 98 17.15 14.44 4.34
CA ASN A 98 16.88 14.60 5.78
C ASN A 98 17.29 13.38 6.64
N GLY A 99 17.83 12.33 6.02
CA GLY A 99 18.38 11.18 6.74
C GLY A 99 17.39 10.50 7.68
N ALA A 100 17.85 10.13 8.87
CA ALA A 100 17.07 9.40 9.87
C ALA A 100 16.31 10.32 10.85
N ASN A 101 16.09 11.61 10.53
CA ASN A 101 15.41 12.54 11.43
C ASN A 101 13.90 12.23 11.53
N ASP A 102 13.41 11.89 12.72
CA ASP A 102 12.01 11.53 12.98
C ASP A 102 11.02 12.67 12.71
N GLU A 103 11.47 13.93 12.69
CA GLU A 103 10.63 15.06 12.31
C GLU A 103 10.49 15.15 10.78
N ALA A 104 9.24 15.24 10.32
CA ALA A 104 8.96 15.43 8.89
C ALA A 104 9.49 16.78 8.43
N PRO A 105 10.38 16.83 7.42
CA PRO A 105 10.97 18.08 6.96
C PRO A 105 9.93 18.93 6.23
N ALA A 106 10.11 20.25 6.18
CA ALA A 106 9.18 21.17 5.52
C ALA A 106 8.93 20.88 4.02
N ILE A 107 9.88 20.20 3.36
CA ILE A 107 9.72 19.78 1.97
C ILE A 107 8.75 18.59 1.81
N TRP A 108 8.55 17.79 2.86
CA TRP A 108 7.62 16.64 2.87
C TRP A 108 6.17 17.11 2.64
N PRO A 109 5.51 16.66 1.56
CA PRO A 109 4.21 17.21 1.16
C PRO A 109 3.01 16.50 1.79
N PHE A 110 3.23 15.38 2.46
CA PHE A 110 2.15 14.57 3.04
C PHE A 110 2.01 14.78 4.55
N ALA A 111 0.94 14.24 5.14
CA ALA A 111 0.78 14.29 6.59
C ALA A 111 2.02 13.72 7.31
N SER A 112 2.45 14.38 8.37
CA SER A 112 3.68 14.03 9.12
C SER A 112 3.69 12.58 9.62
N LYS A 113 2.52 12.00 9.96
CA LYS A 113 2.39 10.58 10.34
C LYS A 113 2.86 9.57 9.28
N TRP A 114 2.98 9.99 8.03
CA TRP A 114 3.47 9.17 6.92
C TRP A 114 4.97 9.32 6.66
N TRP A 115 5.63 10.26 7.33
CA TRP A 115 7.07 10.33 7.37
C TRP A 115 7.60 9.20 8.26
N LYS A 116 8.34 8.27 7.66
CA LYS A 116 8.85 7.06 8.34
C LYS A 116 10.31 6.82 7.98
N PRO A 117 11.22 7.74 8.33
CA PRO A 117 12.64 7.66 7.99
C PRO A 117 13.28 6.40 8.60
N ARG A 118 14.38 5.94 8.00
CA ARG A 118 15.23 4.85 8.49
C ARG A 118 16.69 5.18 8.17
N ASP A 119 17.53 4.17 7.95
CA ASP A 119 18.86 4.31 7.41
C ASP A 119 18.86 4.82 5.96
N ALA A 120 20.04 5.30 5.53
CA ALA A 120 20.23 5.89 4.20
C ALA A 120 19.81 4.96 3.07
N ARG A 121 20.12 3.65 3.14
CA ARG A 121 19.76 2.70 2.08
C ARG A 121 18.24 2.57 1.96
N SER A 122 17.54 2.37 3.08
CA SER A 122 16.07 2.32 3.08
C SER A 122 15.43 3.62 2.59
N ASN A 123 15.97 4.76 2.96
CA ASN A 123 15.46 6.05 2.49
C ASN A 123 15.69 6.26 0.99
N TYR A 124 16.84 5.85 0.43
CA TYR A 124 17.09 5.91 -1.01
C TYR A 124 16.18 4.98 -1.79
N VAL A 125 15.87 3.79 -1.27
CA VAL A 125 14.88 2.88 -1.89
C VAL A 125 13.50 3.54 -1.93
N ARG A 126 13.06 4.18 -0.85
CA ARG A 126 11.78 4.93 -0.82
C ARG A 126 11.78 6.11 -1.76
N ALA A 127 12.86 6.88 -1.80
CA ALA A 127 13.02 7.98 -2.74
C ALA A 127 12.96 7.49 -4.20
N GLY A 128 13.63 6.37 -4.51
CA GLY A 128 13.58 5.74 -5.83
C GLY A 128 12.16 5.31 -6.23
N ALA A 129 11.41 4.70 -5.30
CA ALA A 129 10.01 4.34 -5.54
C ALA A 129 9.12 5.57 -5.82
N LEU A 130 9.29 6.67 -5.08
CA LEU A 130 8.55 7.91 -5.30
C LEU A 130 8.89 8.57 -6.63
N ILE A 131 10.16 8.53 -7.06
CA ILE A 131 10.57 9.03 -8.38
C ILE A 131 10.00 8.16 -9.49
N LEU A 132 10.03 6.83 -9.35
CA LEU A 132 9.44 5.93 -10.33
C LEU A 132 7.93 6.18 -10.49
N ALA A 133 7.21 6.36 -9.39
CA ALA A 133 5.78 6.71 -9.41
C ALA A 133 5.51 8.03 -10.17
N GLU A 134 6.35 9.06 -9.99
CA GLU A 134 6.22 10.31 -10.74
C GLU A 134 6.50 10.13 -12.24
N VAL A 135 7.52 9.35 -12.61
CA VAL A 135 7.81 9.05 -14.02
C VAL A 135 6.62 8.36 -14.67
N GLU A 136 6.06 7.34 -14.02
CA GLU A 136 4.88 6.64 -14.52
C GLU A 136 3.66 7.56 -14.63
N ARG A 137 3.49 8.51 -13.69
CA ARG A 137 2.44 9.54 -13.74
C ARG A 137 2.60 10.46 -14.95
N LEU A 138 3.82 10.91 -15.23
CA LEU A 138 4.15 11.75 -16.39
C LEU A 138 3.93 10.99 -17.70
N ASP A 139 4.34 9.73 -17.77
CA ASP A 139 4.16 8.88 -18.95
C ASP A 139 2.67 8.65 -19.26
N ARG A 140 1.84 8.41 -18.22
CA ARG A 140 0.37 8.31 -18.37
C ARG A 140 -0.24 9.63 -18.86
N ALA A 141 0.16 10.76 -18.29
CA ALA A 141 -0.33 12.07 -18.71
C ALA A 141 0.02 12.37 -20.17
N ALA A 142 1.22 11.98 -20.61
CA ALA A 142 1.65 12.11 -22.01
C ALA A 142 0.82 11.22 -22.94
N ALA A 143 0.58 9.94 -22.59
CA ALA A 143 -0.23 9.02 -23.37
C ALA A 143 -1.69 9.52 -23.52
N ALA A 144 -2.31 10.00 -22.44
CA ALA A 144 -3.66 10.55 -22.48
C ALA A 144 -3.78 11.79 -23.36
N SER A 145 -2.72 12.61 -23.43
CA SER A 145 -2.68 13.80 -24.29
C SER A 145 -2.55 13.44 -25.79
N GLN A 146 -1.90 12.33 -26.10
CA GLN A 146 -1.73 11.84 -27.48
C GLN A 146 -3.02 11.23 -28.05
N GLU A 147 -3.82 10.53 -27.24
CA GLU A 147 -5.13 9.98 -27.66
C GLU A 147 -6.18 11.07 -27.93
N GLN A 148 -5.97 12.30 -27.43
CA GLN A 148 -6.90 13.42 -27.56
C GLN A 148 -6.61 14.31 -28.78
N GLN A 149 -5.56 14.03 -29.56
CA GLN A 149 -5.28 14.69 -30.83
C GLN A 149 -5.86 13.86 -32.00
N PRO A 150 -6.78 14.43 -32.82
CA PRO A 150 -7.40 13.74 -33.95
C PRO A 150 -6.44 13.48 -35.11
#